data_AF-A0A3B1CGV2-F1
#
_entry.id   AF-A0A3B1CGV2-F1
#
_cell.length_a   1.000
_cell.length_b   1.000
_cell.length_c   1.000
_cell.angle_alpha   90.00
_cell.angle_beta   90.00
_cell.angle_gamma   90.00
#
_symmetry.space_group_name_H-M   'P 1'
#
loop_
_entity.id
_entity.type
_entity.pdbx_description
1 polymer ?
#
loop_
_entity_poly.entity_id
_entity_poly.type
_entity_poly.pdbx_seq_one_letter_code
_entity_poly.pdbx_strand_id
1 'polypeptide(L)' 'KYPHIGKLLPAMGYGEEQIRDLETTINAADCDLVVIGTPIDLGRILNIQKPTVRVRYELAEIGTPNLETVLKTFLS' A
#
# COMPACT_ATOMS: atom_id res chain seq x y z
N LYS A 1 14.37 -13.99 5.01
CA LYS A 1 13.55 -14.40 3.85
C LYS A 1 12.21 -14.88 4.39
N TYR A 2 11.08 -14.39 3.86
CA TYR A 2 9.73 -14.69 4.36
C TYR A 2 9.10 -15.81 3.50
N PRO A 3 9.19 -17.09 3.91
CA PRO A 3 8.77 -18.21 3.06
C PRO A 3 7.24 -18.29 2.85
N HIS A 4 6.46 -17.65 3.71
CA HIS A 4 5.00 -17.63 3.68
C HIS A 4 4.41 -16.54 2.76
N ILE A 5 5.24 -15.61 2.27
CA ILE A 5 4.76 -14.41 1.55
C ILE A 5 4.32 -14.70 0.10
N GLY A 6 4.62 -15.90 -0.43
CA GLY A 6 4.20 -16.31 -1.77
C GLY A 6 4.85 -15.50 -2.89
N LYS A 7 4.16 -15.36 -4.03
CA LYS A 7 4.60 -14.53 -5.16
C LYS A 7 4.47 -13.05 -4.76
N LEU A 8 5.60 -12.35 -4.70
CA LEU A 8 5.65 -10.94 -4.32
C LEU A 8 5.90 -10.06 -5.55
N LEU A 9 5.11 -9.00 -5.68
CA LEU A 9 5.44 -7.88 -6.56
C LEU A 9 6.53 -7.03 -5.87
N PRO A 10 7.67 -6.75 -6.51
CA PRO A 10 8.72 -5.92 -5.91
C PRO A 10 8.21 -4.49 -5.69
N ALA A 11 8.83 -3.76 -4.76
CA ALA A 11 8.60 -2.33 -4.61
C ALA A 11 9.04 -1.61 -5.89
N MET A 12 8.07 -1.31 -6.74
CA MET A 12 8.25 -0.54 -7.97
C MET A 12 8.07 0.94 -7.65
N GLY A 13 8.77 1.82 -8.36
CA GLY A 13 8.40 3.23 -8.40
C GLY A 13 7.08 3.43 -9.17
N TYR A 14 6.68 4.68 -9.35
CA TYR A 14 5.45 5.05 -10.07
C TYR A 14 5.73 5.80 -11.38
N GLY A 15 6.85 5.49 -12.05
CA GLY A 15 7.07 5.95 -13.43
C GLY A 15 6.08 5.31 -14.41
N GLU A 16 5.90 5.88 -15.59
CA GLU A 16 4.91 5.40 -16.58
C GLU A 16 5.09 3.92 -16.94
N GLU A 17 6.33 3.48 -17.17
CA GLU A 17 6.65 2.08 -17.47
C GLU A 17 6.35 1.15 -16.29
N GLN A 18 6.68 1.59 -15.07
CA GLN A 18 6.45 0.81 -13.85
C GLN A 18 4.96 0.66 -13.55
N ILE A 19 4.17 1.71 -13.81
CA ILE A 19 2.71 1.69 -13.72
C ILE A 19 2.16 0.66 -14.69
N ARG A 20 2.58 0.71 -15.96
CA ARG A 20 2.12 -0.21 -17.00
C ARG A 20 2.45 -1.68 -16.69
N ASP A 21 3.65 -1.94 -16.19
CA ASP A 21 4.07 -3.29 -15.80
C ASP A 21 3.25 -3.82 -14.61
N LEU A 22 3.00 -2.96 -13.62
CA LEU A 22 2.19 -3.30 -12.46
C LEU A 22 0.73 -3.60 -12.86
N GLU A 23 0.13 -2.76 -13.71
CA GLU A 23 -1.21 -2.99 -14.28
C GLU A 23 -1.29 -4.32 -15.01
N THR A 24 -0.33 -4.58 -15.90
CA THR A 24 -0.28 -5.82 -16.69
C THR A 24 -0.17 -7.04 -15.77
N THR A 25 0.68 -6.95 -14.74
CA THR A 25 0.87 -8.06 -13.80
C THR A 25 -0.36 -8.33 -12.95
N ILE A 26 -1.01 -7.28 -12.43
CA ILE A 26 -2.24 -7.41 -11.64
C ILE A 26 -3.36 -8.01 -12.51
N ASN A 27 -3.52 -7.54 -13.74
CA ASN A 27 -4.57 -8.01 -14.64
C ASN A 27 -4.30 -9.45 -15.14
N ALA A 28 -3.04 -9.89 -15.23
CA ALA A 28 -2.68 -11.26 -15.58
C ALA A 28 -2.76 -12.27 -14.42
N ALA A 29 -2.81 -11.81 -13.16
CA ALA A 29 -2.85 -12.71 -11.99
C ALA A 29 -4.13 -13.56 -11.94
N ASP A 30 -4.05 -14.86 -11.68
CA ASP A 30 -5.24 -15.69 -11.50
C ASP A 30 -5.84 -15.45 -10.09
N CYS A 31 -6.81 -14.53 -9.98
CA CYS A 31 -7.48 -14.18 -8.73
C CYS A 31 -8.88 -13.57 -8.95
N ASP A 32 -9.77 -13.78 -7.98
CA ASP A 32 -11.14 -13.24 -7.98
C ASP A 32 -11.23 -11.80 -7.42
N LEU A 33 -10.25 -11.37 -6.62
CA LEU A 33 -10.25 -10.10 -5.90
C LEU A 33 -8.83 -9.55 -5.71
N VAL A 34 -8.67 -8.24 -5.90
CA VAL A 34 -7.43 -7.50 -5.58
C VAL A 34 -7.63 -6.71 -4.28
N VAL A 35 -6.70 -6.88 -3.33
CA VAL A 35 -6.71 -6.14 -2.06
C VAL A 35 -5.60 -5.09 -2.07
N ILE A 36 -5.96 -3.80 -2.07
CA ILE A 36 -5.02 -2.69 -1.99
C ILE A 36 -4.72 -2.40 -0.52
N GLY A 37 -3.54 -2.81 -0.06
CA GLY A 37 -3.02 -2.57 1.29
C GLY A 37 -1.99 -1.45 1.38
N THR A 38 -2.01 -0.47 0.47
CA THR A 38 -1.09 0.67 0.46
C THR A 38 -1.71 1.91 1.09
N PRO A 39 -0.93 2.82 1.72
CA PRO A 39 -1.46 4.09 2.23
C PRO A 39 -2.10 4.93 1.12
N ILE A 40 -1.45 4.97 -0.05
CA ILE A 40 -1.98 5.62 -1.24
C ILE A 40 -3.06 4.76 -1.91
N ASP A 41 -3.94 5.42 -2.64
CA ASP A 41 -4.98 4.76 -3.41
C ASP A 41 -4.46 4.37 -4.79
N LEU A 42 -4.00 3.13 -4.95
CA LEU A 42 -3.51 2.64 -6.25
C LEU A 42 -4.61 2.61 -7.32
N GLY A 43 -5.88 2.52 -6.95
CA GLY A 43 -7.00 2.55 -7.91
C GLY A 43 -7.16 3.90 -8.62
N ARG A 44 -6.46 4.96 -8.17
CA ARG A 44 -6.41 6.26 -8.85
C ARG A 44 -5.33 6.35 -9.92
N ILE A 45 -4.39 5.41 -9.91
CA ILE A 45 -3.18 5.43 -10.74
C ILE A 45 -3.18 4.24 -11.71
N LEU A 46 -3.76 3.12 -11.30
CA LEU A 46 -3.81 1.86 -12.05
C LEU A 46 -5.22 1.56 -12.57
N ASN A 47 -5.31 1.10 -13.81
CA ASN A 47 -6.52 0.50 -14.37
C ASN A 47 -6.58 -1.01 -14.06
N ILE A 48 -7.21 -1.34 -12.94
CA ILE A 48 -7.41 -2.73 -12.48
C ILE A 48 -8.76 -3.24 -13.00
N GLN A 49 -8.75 -4.29 -13.82
CA GLN A 49 -9.95 -4.85 -14.47
C GLN A 49 -10.69 -5.87 -13.60
N LYS A 50 -10.25 -6.07 -12.36
CA LYS A 50 -10.79 -7.05 -11.42
C LYS A 50 -11.46 -6.36 -10.24
N PRO A 51 -12.43 -7.02 -9.57
CA PRO A 51 -12.96 -6.54 -8.30
C PRO A 51 -11.82 -6.15 -7.36
N THR A 52 -11.92 -4.97 -6.77
CA THR A 52 -10.85 -4.40 -5.95
C THR A 52 -11.41 -3.85 -4.65
N VAL A 53 -10.75 -4.15 -3.54
CA VAL A 53 -11.05 -3.60 -2.21
C VAL A 53 -9.83 -2.90 -1.64
N ARG A 54 -10.04 -1.76 -0.99
CA ARG A 54 -8.97 -1.00 -0.33
C ARG A 54 -9.04 -1.20 1.17
N VAL A 55 -7.93 -1.64 1.75
CA VAL A 55 -7.73 -1.73 3.20
C VAL A 55 -6.97 -0.49 3.65
N ARG A 56 -7.52 0.18 4.66
CA ARG A 56 -6.89 1.33 5.30
C ARG A 56 -6.34 0.91 6.65
N TYR A 57 -5.16 1.42 6.97
CA TYR A 57 -4.57 1.29 8.29
C TYR A 57 -3.99 2.64 8.66
N GLU A 58 -3.99 2.92 9.95
CA GLU A 58 -3.46 4.14 10.52
C GLU A 58 -2.40 3.77 11.55
N LEU A 59 -1.41 4.64 11.72
CA LEU A 59 -0.41 4.47 12.77
C LEU A 59 -1.10 4.64 14.12
N ALA A 60 -1.09 3.58 14.93
CA ALA A 60 -1.45 3.67 16.33
C ALA A 60 -0.16 3.80 17.16
N GLU A 61 0.07 4.97 17.75
CA GLU A 61 1.18 5.14 18.69
C GLU A 61 0.85 4.43 20.00
N ILE A 62 1.66 3.44 20.37
CA ILE A 62 1.51 2.67 21.60
C ILE A 62 2.56 3.15 22.60
N GLY A 63 2.13 3.84 23.66
CA GLY A 63 2.99 4.27 24.77
C GLY A 63 3.17 5.79 24.88
N THR A 64 3.94 6.21 25.88
CA THR A 64 4.22 7.61 26.19
C THR A 64 5.72 7.84 26.42
N PRO A 65 6.27 9.03 26.08
CA PRO A 65 5.59 10.15 25.44
C PRO A 65 5.34 9.89 23.95
N ASN A 66 4.19 10.33 23.46
CA ASN A 66 3.83 10.23 22.04
C ASN A 66 4.19 11.52 21.29
N LEU A 67 4.10 11.52 19.96
CA LEU A 67 4.46 12.67 19.12
C LEU A 67 3.72 13.94 19.54
N GLU A 68 2.43 13.83 19.86
CA GLU A 68 1.62 14.94 20.35
C GLU A 68 2.19 15.56 21.63
N THR A 69 2.63 14.73 22.59
CA THR A 69 3.18 15.19 23.88
C THR A 69 4.51 15.93 23.69
N VAL A 70 5.37 15.42 22.80
CA VAL A 70 6.65 16.06 22.47
C VAL A 70 6.40 17.39 21.77
N LEU A 71 5.49 17.44 20.80
CA LEU A 71 5.15 18.67 20.08
C LEU A 71 4.54 19.73 21.00
N LYS A 72 3.69 19.34 21.95
CA LYS A 72 3.15 20.26 22.97
C LYS A 72 4.25 20.90 23.82
N THR A 73 5.26 20.13 24.19
CA THR A 73 6.39 20.63 24.99
C THR A 73 7.27 21.60 24.19
N PHE A 74 7.36 21.41 22.86
CA PHE A 74 8.17 22.25 22.00
C PHE A 74 7.47 23.55 21.57
N LEU A 75 6.14 23.54 21.51
CA LEU A 75 5.31 24.70 21.14
C LEU A 75 4.89 25.58 22.33
N SER A 76 5.18 25.14 23.56
CA SER A 76 4.98 25.90 24.80
C SER A 76 6.21 26.75 25.15
#